data_AF-A0A7G2INA0-F1
#
_entry.id   AF-A0A7G2INA0-F1
#
_cell.length_a   1.000
_cell.length_b   1.000
_cell.length_c   1.000
_cell.angle_alpha   90.00
_cell.angle_beta   90.00
_cell.angle_gamma   90.00
#
_symmetry.space_group_name_H-M   'P 1'
#
loop_
_entity.id
_entity.type
_entity.pdbx_description
1 polymer ?
#
loop_
_entity_poly.entity_id
_entity_poly.type
_entity_poly.pdbx_seq_one_letter_code
_entity_poly.pdbx_strand_id
1 'polypeptide(L)' 'MALSQPNHTAYIIFTSGSTGRPKGVMVGQTAIVNRLLWMQNHYPLTADDVVAQKNAMQF' A
#
# COMPACT_ATOMS: atom_id res chain seq x y z
N MET A 1 -19.22 13.47 -3.36
CA MET A 1 -17.93 12.75 -3.31
C MET A 1 -17.80 12.14 -1.92
N ALA A 2 -17.62 10.83 -1.78
CA ALA A 2 -17.41 10.22 -0.47
C ALA A 2 -15.98 10.48 0.00
N LEU A 3 -15.81 10.93 1.24
CA LEU A 3 -14.49 11.15 1.84
C LEU A 3 -13.85 9.80 2.22
N SER A 4 -12.54 9.68 2.01
CA SER A 4 -11.78 8.54 2.54
C SER A 4 -11.79 8.55 4.07
N GLN A 5 -12.01 7.41 4.70
CA GLN A 5 -12.05 7.23 6.16
C GLN A 5 -11.02 6.19 6.59
N PRO A 6 -10.50 6.26 7.83
CA PRO A 6 -9.46 5.34 8.32
C PRO A 6 -9.82 3.84 8.21
N ASN A 7 -11.10 3.50 8.31
CA ASN A 7 -11.59 2.11 8.21
C ASN A 7 -11.87 1.64 6.77
N HIS A 8 -11.67 2.48 5.76
CA HIS A 8 -11.84 2.08 4.36
C HIS A 8 -10.67 1.20 3.88
N THR A 9 -10.95 0.33 2.92
CA THR A 9 -9.90 -0.34 2.13
C THR A 9 -9.18 0.70 1.27
N ALA A 10 -7.84 0.68 1.30
CA ALA A 10 -6.98 1.53 0.48
C ALA A 10 -6.66 0.89 -0.87
N TYR A 11 -6.32 -0.41 -0.88
CA TYR A 11 -6.06 -1.15 -2.11
C TYR A 11 -6.34 -2.65 -1.95
N ILE A 12 -6.47 -3.32 -3.10
CA ILE A 12 -6.57 -4.78 -3.19
C ILE A 12 -5.53 -5.26 -4.19
N ILE A 13 -4.64 -6.15 -3.75
CA ILE A 13 -3.68 -6.83 -4.63
C ILE A 13 -4.02 -8.32 -4.68
N PHE A 14 -4.07 -8.87 -5.89
CA PHE A 14 -4.35 -10.29 -6.08
C PHE A 14 -3.08 -11.13 -6.00
N THR A 15 -3.18 -12.25 -5.30
CA THR A 15 -2.11 -13.23 -5.14
C THR A 15 -2.56 -14.59 -5.66
N SER A 16 -1.60 -15.47 -5.98
CA SER A 16 -1.91 -16.84 -6.35
C SER A 16 -2.62 -17.56 -5.20
N GLY A 17 -3.71 -18.24 -5.51
CA GLY A 17 -4.45 -19.05 -4.53
C GLY A 17 -4.11 -20.52 -4.65
N SER A 18 -3.97 -21.21 -3.51
CA SER A 18 -3.74 -22.65 -3.43
C SER A 18 -4.83 -23.51 -4.10
N THR A 19 -6.02 -22.95 -4.36
CA THR A 19 -7.15 -23.61 -5.03
C THR A 19 -7.20 -23.33 -6.54
N GLY A 20 -6.16 -22.69 -7.11
CA GLY A 20 -6.11 -22.30 -8.52
C GLY A 20 -6.89 -21.02 -8.86
N ARG A 21 -7.59 -20.41 -7.89
CA ARG A 21 -8.27 -19.12 -8.05
C ARG A 21 -7.53 -18.02 -7.28
N PRO A 22 -7.18 -16.88 -7.90
CA PRO A 22 -6.50 -15.78 -7.21
C PRO A 22 -7.29 -15.26 -6.00
N LYS A 23 -6.56 -14.85 -4.97
CA LYS A 23 -7.12 -14.29 -3.73
C LYS A 23 -6.78 -12.80 -3.62
N GLY A 24 -7.78 -11.97 -3.38
CA GLY A 24 -7.59 -10.52 -3.15
C GLY A 24 -7.18 -10.24 -1.71
N VAL A 25 -6.03 -9.59 -1.53
CA VAL A 25 -5.56 -9.10 -0.24
C VAL A 25 -6.00 -7.65 -0.09
N MET A 26 -6.93 -7.39 0.82
CA MET A 26 -7.42 -6.04 1.12
C MET A 26 -6.53 -5.39 2.19
N VAL A 27 -5.98 -4.21 1.88
CA VAL A 27 -5.19 -3.41 2.83
C VAL A 27 -5.96 -2.14 3.16
N GLY A 28 -6.15 -1.87 4.46
CA GLY A 28 -6.90 -0.71 4.96
C GLY A 28 -6.09 0.59 4.98
N GLN A 29 -6.79 1.73 5.01
CA GLN A 29 -6.19 3.07 5.09
C GLN A 29 -5.25 3.21 6.30
N THR A 30 -5.68 2.83 7.51
CA THR A 30 -4.81 2.88 8.69
C THR A 30 -3.56 2.02 8.55
N ALA A 31 -3.65 0.85 7.90
CA ALA A 31 -2.51 -0.05 7.74
C ALA A 31 -1.43 0.56 6.82
N ILE A 32 -1.82 1.15 5.68
CA ILE A 32 -0.86 1.78 4.77
C ILE A 32 -0.30 3.08 5.35
N VAL A 33 -1.10 3.87 6.06
CA VAL A 33 -0.61 5.09 6.75
C VAL A 33 0.45 4.72 7.80
N ASN A 34 0.18 3.71 8.63
CA ASN A 34 1.16 3.24 9.61
C ASN A 34 2.47 2.79 8.94
N ARG A 35 2.38 2.05 7.82
CA ARG A 35 3.54 1.59 7.06
C ARG A 35 4.39 2.76 6.54
N LEU A 36 3.76 3.77 5.94
CA LEU A 36 4.47 4.91 5.34
C LEU A 36 5.08 5.82 6.39
N LEU A 37 4.38 6.10 7.49
CA LEU A 37 4.91 6.92 8.59
C LEU A 37 6.10 6.23 9.28
N TRP A 38 6.04 4.91 9.48
CA TRP A 38 7.19 4.16 9.97
C TRP A 38 8.39 4.25 9.02
N MET A 39 8.17 4.13 7.69
CA MET A 39 9.26 4.26 6.71
C MET A 39 9.91 5.63 6.79
N GLN A 40 9.10 6.69 6.80
CA GLN A 40 9.62 8.05 6.87
C GLN A 40 10.38 8.31 8.19
N ASN A 41 9.96 7.72 9.30
CA ASN A 41 10.65 7.86 10.58
C ASN A 41 11.99 7.12 10.61
N HIS A 42 12.03 5.90 10.06
CA HIS A 42 13.20 5.03 10.13
C HIS A 42 14.20 5.25 8.98
N TYR A 43 13.71 5.63 7.80
CA TYR A 43 14.48 5.95 6.60
C TYR A 43 13.98 7.30 6.03
N PRO A 44 14.39 8.43 6.62
CA PRO A 44 13.86 9.73 6.24
C PRO A 44 14.17 10.05 4.78
N LEU A 45 13.12 10.27 3.99
CA LEU A 45 13.22 10.96 2.72
C LEU A 45 13.06 12.46 2.95
N THR A 46 13.78 13.24 2.16
CA THR A 46 13.73 14.69 2.10
C THR A 46 13.19 15.13 0.74
N ALA A 47 13.01 16.44 0.56
CA ALA A 47 12.59 16.98 -0.72
C ALA A 47 13.66 16.86 -1.82
N ASP A 48 14.92 16.60 -1.45
CA ASP A 48 16.05 16.46 -2.38
C ASP A 48 16.19 15.03 -2.93
N ASP A 49 15.45 14.06 -2.35
CA ASP A 49 15.49 12.67 -2.77
C ASP A 49 14.63 12.42 -4.03
N VAL A 50 15.12 11.55 -4.91
CA VAL A 50 14.40 11.11 -6.10
C VAL A 50 14.05 9.63 -5.96
N VAL A 51 12.75 9.32 -5.88
CA VAL A 51 12.26 7.95 -5.76
C VAL A 51 11.89 7.39 -7.13
N ALA A 52 12.54 6.31 -7.53
CA ALA A 52 12.24 5.64 -8.80
C ALA A 52 11.02 4.71 -8.65
N GLN A 53 9.96 4.96 -9.43
CA GLN A 53 8.86 4.01 -9.59
C GLN A 53 9.27 2.89 -10.55
N LYS A 54 9.93 1.87 -10.00
CA LYS A 54 10.42 0.71 -10.77
C LYS A 54 9.41 -0.43 -10.79
N ASN A 55 8.73 -0.66 -9.67
CA ASN A 55 7.87 -1.83 -9.52
C ASN A 55 6.56 -1.63 -10.30
N ALA A 56 6.06 -2.71 -10.89
CA ALA A 56 4.76 -2.69 -11.53
C ALA A 56 3.65 -2.55 -10.48
N MET A 57 2.53 -1.92 -10.85
CA MET A 57 1.48 -1.49 -9.92
C MET A 57 0.76 -2.62 -9.17
N GLN A 58 0.88 -3.86 -9.64
CA GLN A 58 0.28 -5.05 -9.04
C GLN A 58 1.11 -5.67 -7.90
N PHE A 59 2.23 -5.06 -7.52
CA PHE A 59 3.12 -5.52 -6.44
C PHE A 59 3.06 -4.62 -5.21
#